data_AF-A0A7R8ZYF1-F1
#
_entry.id   AF-A0A7R8ZYF1-F1
#
_cell.length_a   1.000
_cell.length_b   1.000
_cell.length_c   1.000
_cell.angle_alpha   90.00
_cell.angle_beta   90.00
_cell.angle_gamma   90.00
#
_symmetry.space_group_name_H-M   'P 1'
#
loop_
_entity.id
_entity.type
_entity.pdbx_description
1 polymer ?
#
loop_
_entity_poly.entity_id
_entity_poly.type
_entity_poly.pdbx_seq_one_letter_code
_entity_poly.pdbx_strand_id
1 'polypeptide(L)'
;MDVYRSLSLKLLLGLSQALETTSSDWFIKTDDDSLLFPDRIISRTPPGSPRTEMIIWGNFKVNQAVMKGGKHSDLSYQSFSYPPYPCGVGYGLSRRLAEALVDLNRQGVLRLL
;
A
#
# COMPACT_ATOMS: atom_id res chain seq x y z
N MET A 1 -7.59 -17.28 -3.26
CA MET A 1 -6.48 -17.95 -3.98
C MET A 1 -5.30 -17.00 -4.01
N ASP A 2 -4.10 -17.45 -3.69
CA ASP A 2 -2.90 -16.61 -3.74
C ASP A 2 -2.44 -16.45 -5.21
N VAL A 3 -2.76 -15.29 -5.80
CA VAL A 3 -2.34 -14.92 -7.16
C VAL A 3 -2.05 -13.42 -7.25
N TYR A 4 -1.35 -12.99 -8.30
CA TYR A 4 -1.01 -11.56 -8.51
C TYR A 4 -2.23 -10.63 -8.46
N ARG A 5 -3.36 -11.06 -9.03
CA ARG A 5 -4.62 -10.29 -9.03
C ARG A 5 -5.20 -10.08 -7.62
N SER A 6 -4.88 -10.96 -6.68
CA SER A 6 -5.34 -10.89 -5.28
C SER A 6 -4.43 -10.09 -4.35
N LEU A 7 -3.33 -9.50 -4.85
CA LEU A 7 -2.35 -8.81 -4.01
C LEU A 7 -2.95 -7.65 -3.21
N SER A 8 -3.87 -6.89 -3.79
CA SER A 8 -4.55 -5.80 -3.08
C SER A 8 -5.37 -6.31 -1.90
N LEU A 9 -6.02 -7.48 -2.03
CA LEU A 9 -6.73 -8.11 -0.93
C LEU A 9 -5.75 -8.61 0.14
N LYS A 10 -4.66 -9.24 -0.28
CA LYS A 10 -3.61 -9.69 0.65
C LYS A 10 -2.99 -8.54 1.45
N LEU A 11 -2.79 -7.38 0.82
CA LEU A 11 -2.33 -6.18 1.51
C LEU A 11 -3.30 -5.77 2.62
N LEU A 12 -4.60 -5.69 2.33
CA LEU A 12 -5.61 -5.29 3.32
C LEU A 12 -5.72 -6.30 4.46
N LEU A 13 -5.68 -7.59 4.15
CA LEU A 13 -5.66 -8.65 5.17
C LEU A 13 -4.40 -8.57 6.04
N GLY A 14 -3.23 -8.34 5.43
CA GLY A 14 -1.98 -8.15 6.14
C GLY A 14 -1.99 -6.93 7.06
N LEU A 15 -2.56 -5.82 6.61
CA LEU A 15 -2.74 -4.62 7.44
C LEU A 15 -3.72 -4.87 8.60
N SER A 16 -4.86 -5.54 8.37
CA SER A 16 -5.80 -5.90 9.44
C SER A 16 -5.10 -6.74 10.51
N GLN A 17 -4.38 -7.78 10.08
CA GLN A 17 -3.62 -8.65 10.99
C GLN A 17 -2.56 -7.86 11.78
N ALA A 18 -1.82 -6.97 11.12
CA ALA A 18 -0.77 -6.18 11.76
C ALA A 18 -1.33 -5.17 12.77
N LEU A 19 -2.49 -4.56 12.48
CA LEU A 19 -3.20 -3.65 13.38
C LEU A 19 -3.73 -4.36 14.63
N GLU A 20 -4.20 -5.60 14.47
CA GLU A 20 -4.75 -6.43 15.56
C GLU A 20 -3.67 -7.01 16.47
N THR A 21 -2.47 -7.28 15.91
CA THR A 21 -1.38 -7.95 16.65
C THR A 21 -0.30 -7.02 17.16
N THR A 22 -0.28 -5.76 16.73
CA THR A 22 0.79 -4.83 17.09
C THR A 22 0.28 -3.44 17.45
N SER A 23 1.00 -2.77 18.34
CA SER A 23 0.82 -1.36 18.66
C SER A 23 1.63 -0.43 17.76
N SER A 24 2.24 -0.94 16.67
CA SER A 24 3.14 -0.19 15.79
C SER A 24 2.51 1.07 15.21
N ASP A 25 3.30 2.14 15.16
CA ASP A 25 2.94 3.44 14.58
C ASP A 25 3.11 3.48 13.06
N TRP A 26 4.08 2.73 12.55
CA TRP A 26 4.43 2.70 11.13
C TRP A 26 4.44 1.26 10.63
N PHE A 27 3.98 1.07 9.39
CA PHE A 27 4.00 -0.21 8.69
C PHE A 27 4.81 -0.07 7.40
N ILE A 28 5.68 -1.04 7.12
CA ILE A 28 6.42 -1.12 5.87
C ILE A 28 5.89 -2.30 5.06
N LYS A 29 5.44 -2.04 3.83
CA LYS A 29 5.20 -3.08 2.83
C LYS A 29 6.45 -3.23 1.97
N THR A 30 6.86 -4.47 1.71
CA THR A 30 7.89 -4.79 0.73
C THR A 30 7.62 -6.18 0.12
N ASP A 31 8.35 -6.54 -0.93
CA ASP A 31 8.32 -7.89 -1.51
C ASP A 31 9.39 -8.76 -0.84
N ASP A 32 9.29 -10.08 -0.95
CA ASP A 32 10.22 -11.04 -0.34
C ASP A 32 11.60 -11.09 -1.04
N ASP A 33 11.69 -10.52 -2.23
CA ASP A 33 12.90 -10.33 -3.03
C ASP A 33 13.58 -8.97 -2.78
N SER A 34 13.17 -8.24 -1.74
CA SER A 34 13.67 -6.90 -1.41
C SER A 34 14.59 -6.89 -0.19
N LEU A 35 15.63 -6.04 -0.24
CA LEU A 35 16.55 -5.81 0.88
C LEU A 35 16.15 -4.55 1.67
N LEU A 36 15.98 -4.69 2.99
CA LEU A 36 15.63 -3.59 3.89
C LEU A 36 16.83 -3.13 4.71
N PHE A 37 16.96 -1.81 4.87
CA PHE A 37 17.95 -1.19 5.74
C PHE A 37 17.22 -0.35 6.81
N PRO A 38 16.96 -0.90 8.02
CA PRO A 38 16.15 -0.25 9.04
C PRO A 38 16.57 1.18 9.36
N ASP A 39 17.86 1.45 9.53
CA ASP A 39 18.38 2.79 9.84
C ASP A 39 18.06 3.81 8.73
N ARG A 40 18.11 3.36 7.46
CA ARG A 40 17.76 4.20 6.31
C ARG A 40 16.25 4.42 6.20
N ILE A 41 15.46 3.45 6.64
CA ILE A 41 14.00 3.58 6.68
C ILE A 41 13.62 4.59 7.76
N ILE A 42 14.14 4.43 8.98
CA ILE A 42 13.88 5.33 10.10
C ILE A 42 14.28 6.77 9.75
N SER A 43 15.46 6.98 9.17
CA SER A 43 15.93 8.32 8.77
C SER A 43 15.17 8.94 7.59
N ARG A 44 14.41 8.15 6.82
CA ARG A 44 13.56 8.62 5.71
C ARG A 44 12.08 8.69 6.05
N THR A 45 11.68 8.20 7.23
CA THR A 45 10.32 8.34 7.72
C THR A 45 10.00 9.84 7.81
N PRO A 46 8.94 10.30 7.14
CA PRO A 46 8.58 11.71 7.17
C PRO A 46 8.19 12.16 8.59
N PRO A 47 8.41 13.43 8.94
CA PRO A 47 7.85 13.97 10.17
C PRO A 47 6.33 13.93 10.10
N GLY A 48 5.68 13.77 11.25
CA GLY A 48 4.23 13.71 11.35
C GLY A 48 3.76 12.86 12.51
N SER A 49 2.45 12.88 12.76
CA SER A 49 1.82 12.09 13.82
C SER A 49 1.16 10.84 13.21
N PRO A 50 1.83 9.67 13.24
CA PRO A 50 1.37 8.47 12.53
C PRO A 50 0.02 7.93 13.00
N ARG A 51 -0.45 8.33 14.18
CA ARG A 51 -1.76 7.94 14.74
C ARG A 51 -2.90 8.87 14.36
N THR A 52 -2.61 10.09 13.90
CA THR A 52 -3.64 11.09 13.57
C THR A 52 -3.60 11.50 12.11
N GLU A 53 -2.45 11.38 11.46
CA GLU A 53 -2.23 11.79 10.07
C GLU A 53 -2.14 10.58 9.14
N MET A 54 -2.81 10.65 8.00
CA MET A 54 -2.74 9.63 6.95
C MET A 54 -1.52 9.89 6.08
N ILE A 55 -0.43 9.17 6.35
CA ILE A 55 0.85 9.37 5.67
C ILE A 55 1.21 8.09 4.92
N ILE A 56 1.61 8.26 3.67
CA ILE A 56 2.21 7.23 2.85
C ILE A 56 3.45 7.79 2.19
N TRP A 57 4.54 7.04 2.21
CA TRP A 57 5.81 7.49 1.65
C TRP A 57 6.55 6.35 0.98
N GLY A 58 7.31 6.68 -0.06
CA GLY A 58 7.99 5.73 -0.92
C GLY A 58 8.32 6.38 -2.25
N ASN A 59 8.70 5.57 -3.23
CA ASN A 59 8.98 6.06 -4.58
C ASN A 59 7.67 6.16 -5.38
N PHE A 60 7.13 7.36 -5.62
CA PHE A 60 5.83 7.50 -6.29
C PHE A 60 5.94 7.42 -7.80
N LYS A 61 5.00 6.67 -8.40
CA LYS A 61 4.64 6.80 -9.80
C LYS A 61 3.50 7.81 -9.92
N VAL A 62 3.68 8.79 -10.79
CA VAL A 62 2.72 9.86 -11.07
C VAL A 62 2.44 9.85 -12.57
N ASN A 63 1.18 10.05 -12.97
CA ASN A 63 0.76 10.05 -14.37
C ASN A 63 1.11 8.76 -15.14
N GLN A 64 1.21 7.63 -14.44
CA GLN A 64 1.48 6.35 -15.07
C GLN A 64 0.27 5.93 -15.90
N ALA A 65 0.47 5.77 -17.22
CA ALA A 65 -0.57 5.26 -18.10
C ALA A 65 -0.99 3.83 -17.70
N VAL A 66 -2.28 3.55 -17.80
CA VAL A 66 -2.84 2.23 -17.52
C VAL A 66 -2.29 1.25 -18.54
N MET A 67 -1.70 0.17 -18.04
CA MET A 67 -1.16 -0.87 -18.90
C MET A 67 -2.32 -1.64 -19.52
N LYS A 68 -2.41 -1.68 -20.84
CA LYS A 68 -3.42 -2.46 -21.58
C LYS A 68 -2.87 -3.79 -22.14
N GLY A 69 -1.60 -4.12 -21.84
CA GLY A 69 -0.96 -5.38 -22.20
C GLY A 69 0.16 -5.76 -21.24
N GLY A 70 0.57 -7.04 -21.28
CA GLY A 70 1.61 -7.60 -20.42
C GLY A 70 1.13 -8.03 -19.02
N LYS A 71 2.08 -8.46 -18.17
CA LYS A 71 1.83 -9.03 -16.83
C LYS A 71 0.93 -8.17 -15.93
N HIS A 72 1.01 -6.85 -16.08
CA HIS A 72 0.34 -5.88 -15.21
C HIS A 72 -0.83 -5.19 -15.91
N SER A 73 -1.37 -5.78 -16.99
CA SER A 73 -2.47 -5.16 -17.73
C SER A 73 -3.75 -5.08 -16.88
N ASP A 74 -4.41 -3.92 -16.92
CA ASP A 74 -5.75 -3.72 -16.37
C ASP A 74 -6.72 -3.26 -17.47
N LEU A 75 -7.47 -4.24 -17.99
CA LEU A 75 -8.45 -4.02 -19.03
C LEU A 75 -9.77 -3.43 -18.49
N SER A 76 -10.03 -3.61 -17.19
CA SER A 76 -11.24 -3.13 -16.50
C SER A 76 -11.15 -1.69 -16.01
N TYR A 77 -9.94 -1.17 -15.79
CA TYR A 77 -9.76 0.20 -15.32
C TYR A 77 -10.14 1.23 -16.39
N GLN A 78 -11.05 2.12 -16.04
CA GLN A 78 -11.70 3.05 -16.97
C GLN A 78 -10.87 4.30 -17.29
N SER A 79 -10.00 4.73 -16.38
CA SER A 79 -9.14 5.89 -16.61
C SER A 79 -7.98 5.56 -17.56
N PHE A 80 -7.40 6.60 -18.17
CA PHE A 80 -6.18 6.48 -19.00
C PHE A 80 -4.90 6.36 -18.17
N SER A 81 -4.92 6.86 -16.93
CA SER A 81 -3.79 6.82 -16.01
C SER A 81 -4.23 6.41 -14.60
N TYR A 82 -3.31 5.78 -13.87
CA TYR A 82 -3.50 5.50 -12.46
C TYR A 82 -3.33 6.78 -11.63
N PRO A 83 -4.07 6.92 -10.51
CA PRO A 83 -3.77 7.95 -9.52
C PRO A 83 -2.35 7.76 -8.97
N PRO A 84 -1.72 8.78 -8.37
CA PRO A 84 -0.40 8.63 -7.78
C PRO A 84 -0.35 7.48 -6.77
N TYR A 85 0.66 6.61 -6.88
CA TYR A 85 0.84 5.47 -5.99
C TYR A 85 2.32 5.18 -5.73
N PRO A 86 2.69 4.65 -4.55
CA PRO A 86 4.05 4.20 -4.31
C PRO A 86 4.36 2.95 -5.13
N CYS A 87 5.54 2.94 -5.74
CA CYS A 87 6.06 1.86 -6.56
C CYS A 87 6.34 0.59 -5.72
N GLY A 88 6.37 -0.56 -6.40
CA GLY A 88 6.40 -1.91 -5.79
C GLY A 88 7.62 -2.22 -4.91
N VAL A 89 8.73 -1.49 -5.05
CA VAL A 89 9.98 -1.69 -4.29
C VAL A 89 9.81 -1.62 -2.76
N GLY A 90 8.74 -0.98 -2.31
CA GLY A 90 8.37 -0.88 -0.90
C GLY A 90 7.97 0.53 -0.52
N TYR A 91 7.14 0.63 0.52
CA TYR A 91 6.61 1.90 1.00
C TYR A 91 6.20 1.81 2.48
N GLY A 92 6.22 2.96 3.14
CA GLY A 92 5.78 3.13 4.50
C GLY A 92 4.38 3.74 4.58
N LEU A 93 3.63 3.32 5.60
CA LEU A 93 2.26 3.73 5.90
C LEU A 93 2.20 4.12 7.37
N SER A 94 1.51 5.22 7.69
CA SER A 94 1.15 5.53 9.07
C SER A 94 0.04 4.59 9.56
N ARG A 95 -0.03 4.37 10.87
CA ARG A 95 -1.11 3.59 11.49
C ARG A 95 -2.49 4.13 11.14
N ARG A 96 -2.68 5.46 11.19
CA ARG A 96 -3.96 6.10 10.86
C ARG A 96 -4.42 5.76 9.45
N LEU A 97 -3.50 5.71 8.48
CA LEU A 97 -3.81 5.32 7.11
C LEU A 97 -4.13 3.83 7.01
N ALA A 98 -3.36 2.96 7.68
CA ALA A 98 -3.66 1.53 7.71
C ALA A 98 -5.06 1.25 8.27
N GLU A 99 -5.43 1.91 9.38
CA GLU A 99 -6.78 1.82 9.97
C GLU A 99 -7.85 2.28 8.97
N ALA A 100 -7.66 3.43 8.31
CA ALA A 100 -8.60 3.93 7.32
C ALA A 100 -8.82 2.94 6.16
N LEU A 101 -7.75 2.32 5.64
CA LEU A 101 -7.84 1.36 4.54
C LEU A 101 -8.60 0.09 4.95
N VAL A 102 -8.33 -0.42 6.16
CA VAL A 102 -9.03 -1.60 6.68
C VAL A 102 -10.50 -1.30 6.96
N ASP A 103 -10.82 -0.12 7.49
CA ASP A 103 -12.21 0.30 7.73
C ASP A 103 -13.00 0.45 6.42
N LEU A 104 -12.41 1.09 5.41
CA LEU A 104 -13.02 1.21 4.08
C LEU A 104 -13.25 -0.16 3.42
N ASN A 105 -12.36 -1.12 3.65
CA ASN A 105 -12.54 -2.50 3.21
C ASN A 105 -13.73 -3.17 3.89
N ARG A 106 -13.83 -3.04 5.23
CA ARG A 106 -14.90 -3.62 6.04
C ARG A 106 -16.27 -3.04 5.68
N GLN A 107 -16.31 -1.77 5.27
CA GLN A 107 -17.51 -1.10 4.78
C GLN A 107 -17.88 -1.48 3.33
N GLY A 108 -17.07 -2.28 2.64
CA GLY A 108 -17.31 -2.65 1.24
C GLY A 108 -17.11 -1.51 0.24
N VAL A 109 -16.45 -0.42 0.65
CA VAL A 109 -16.18 0.73 -0.22
C VAL A 109 -15.07 0.39 -1.22
N LEU A 110 -14.06 -0.35 -0.78
CA LEU A 110 -12.98 -0.82 -1.64
C LEU A 110 -13.48 -1.97 -2.52
N ARG A 111 -13.73 -1.68 -3.80
CA ARG A 111 -13.99 -2.70 -4.81
C ARG A 111 -12.67 -3.30 -5.28
N LEU A 112 -12.18 -4.26 -4.51
CA LEU A 112 -11.09 -5.13 -4.96
C LEU A 112 -11.66 -6.18 -5.92
N LEU A 113 -11.09 -6.22 -7.12
CA LEU A 113 -11.48 -7.13 -8.22
C LEU A 113 -11.32 -8.60 -7.86
#